data_AF-A0A1D6K3S4-F1
#
_entry.id   AF-A0A1D6K3S4-F1
#
_cell.length_a   1.000
_cell.length_b   1.000
_cell.length_c   1.000
_cell.angle_alpha   90.00
_cell.angle_beta   90.00
_cell.angle_gamma   90.00
#
_symmetry.space_group_name_H-M   'P 1'
#
loop_
_entity.id
_entity.type
_entity.pdbx_description
1 polymer ?
#
loop_
_entity_poly.entity_id
_entity_poly.type
_entity_poly.pdbx_seq_one_letter_code
_entity_poly.pdbx_strand_id
1 'polypeptide(L)'
;MSFFFRMASRLRPSTPEEVVRSIKDSFLALHTRTHAKALEEVEKNMSSLRLLIFGDGEVEPNEEQVLQITLEICKEDVISLIVQDLPSLGWGVRKDLAICWCILLRQKVDETYCCVQYLENHLELLDFLVGCYKNLDIALNCGNMLRECIKYPTLAKYILESGSFELFFEYVELPNFDIASDALNTFKCCRICLPSTKL
;
A
#
# COMPACT_ATOMS: atom_id res chain seq x y z
N MET A 1 -9.69 -26.97 -6.29
CA MET A 1 -8.45 -26.95 -7.11
C MET A 1 -8.63 -26.49 -8.56
N SER A 2 -9.83 -26.18 -9.08
CA SER A 2 -10.02 -25.84 -10.51
C SER A 2 -10.19 -24.33 -10.84
N PHE A 3 -10.33 -23.45 -9.84
CA PHE A 3 -10.51 -22.01 -10.09
C PHE A 3 -9.17 -21.27 -10.23
N PHE A 4 -8.15 -21.66 -9.46
CA PHE A 4 -6.82 -21.05 -9.51
C PHE A 4 -6.04 -21.39 -10.79
N PHE A 5 -6.17 -22.62 -11.30
CA PHE A 5 -5.47 -23.06 -12.52
C PHE A 5 -5.91 -22.35 -13.81
N ARG A 6 -7.11 -21.74 -13.81
CA ARG A 6 -7.63 -20.98 -14.96
C ARG A 6 -7.21 -19.51 -14.99
N MET A 7 -6.62 -18.98 -13.91
CA MET A 7 -6.15 -17.60 -13.87
C MET A 7 -4.71 -17.48 -14.37
N ALA A 8 -3.85 -18.46 -14.05
CA ALA A 8 -2.47 -18.52 -14.53
C ALA A 8 -2.35 -18.60 -16.06
N SER A 9 -3.37 -19.10 -16.75
CA SER A 9 -3.41 -19.22 -18.21
C SER A 9 -3.91 -17.96 -18.95
N ARG A 10 -4.06 -16.81 -18.28
CA ARG A 10 -4.57 -15.56 -18.88
C ARG A 10 -3.81 -14.29 -18.51
N LEU A 11 -2.59 -14.38 -17.97
CA LEU A 11 -1.69 -13.23 -18.05
C LEU A 11 -1.30 -13.10 -19.53
N ARG A 12 -2.03 -12.24 -20.28
CA ARG A 12 -1.54 -11.74 -21.56
C ARG A 12 -0.12 -11.22 -21.32
N PRO A 13 0.81 -11.36 -22.28
CA PRO A 13 2.03 -10.56 -22.24
C PRO A 13 1.61 -9.09 -22.35
N SER A 14 1.39 -8.48 -21.21
CA SER A 14 1.05 -7.07 -21.05
C SER A 14 2.28 -6.38 -20.56
N THR A 15 2.66 -5.30 -21.23
CA THR A 15 3.82 -4.51 -20.82
C THR A 15 3.55 -3.89 -19.43
N PRO A 16 4.58 -3.52 -18.66
CA PRO A 16 4.40 -2.82 -17.38
C PRO A 16 3.43 -1.63 -17.48
N GLU A 17 3.50 -0.87 -18.57
CA GLU A 17 2.62 0.28 -18.83
C GLU A 17 1.17 -0.12 -19.05
N GLU A 18 0.90 -1.22 -19.74
CA GLU A 18 -0.47 -1.72 -19.91
C GLU A 18 -1.07 -2.20 -18.59
N VAL A 19 -0.26 -2.88 -17.76
CA VAL A 19 -0.68 -3.35 -16.43
C VAL A 19 -1.04 -2.16 -15.54
N VAL A 20 -0.15 -1.17 -15.43
CA VAL A 20 -0.35 -0.01 -14.56
C VAL A 20 -1.50 0.87 -15.04
N ARG A 21 -1.63 1.07 -16.37
CA ARG A 21 -2.77 1.81 -16.94
C ARG A 21 -4.10 1.13 -16.61
N SER A 22 -4.18 -0.20 -16.76
CA SER A 22 -5.39 -0.95 -16.41
C SER A 22 -5.76 -0.79 -14.93
N ILE A 23 -4.76 -0.82 -14.02
CA ILE A 23 -4.98 -0.59 -12.59
C ILE A 23 -5.52 0.82 -12.38
N LYS A 24 -4.83 1.85 -12.88
CA LYS A 24 -5.23 3.25 -12.77
C LYS A 24 -6.66 3.48 -13.24
N ASP A 25 -7.00 3.01 -14.44
CA ASP A 25 -8.34 3.16 -15.01
C ASP A 25 -9.41 2.51 -14.13
N SER A 26 -9.12 1.36 -13.51
CA SER A 26 -10.06 0.69 -12.59
C SER A 26 -10.28 1.46 -11.29
N PHE A 27 -9.24 2.10 -10.72
CA PHE A 27 -9.39 2.97 -9.55
C PHE A 27 -10.17 4.24 -9.90
N LEU A 28 -9.84 4.91 -11.01
CA LEU A 28 -10.58 6.09 -11.48
C LEU A 28 -12.06 5.79 -11.78
N ALA A 29 -12.37 4.55 -12.17
CA ALA A 29 -13.74 4.10 -12.37
C ALA A 29 -14.57 4.05 -11.08
N LEU A 30 -13.96 3.91 -9.89
CA LEU A 30 -14.66 3.94 -8.59
C LEU A 30 -15.41 5.26 -8.38
N HIS A 31 -14.87 6.35 -8.92
CA HIS A 31 -15.38 7.71 -8.76
C HIS A 31 -16.39 8.12 -9.85
N THR A 32 -16.51 7.34 -10.93
CA THR A 32 -17.22 7.77 -12.15
C THR A 32 -18.26 6.78 -12.67
N ARG A 33 -18.19 5.49 -12.29
CA ARG A 33 -19.07 4.43 -12.81
C ARG A 33 -19.94 3.81 -11.71
N THR A 34 -20.75 2.82 -12.09
CA THR A 34 -21.46 1.96 -11.14
C THR A 34 -20.47 1.26 -10.21
N HIS A 35 -20.51 1.62 -8.92
CA HIS A 35 -19.53 1.24 -7.90
C HIS A 35 -19.19 -0.26 -7.88
N ALA A 36 -20.20 -1.14 -8.01
CA ALA A 36 -20.00 -2.60 -7.95
C ALA A 36 -19.12 -3.15 -9.09
N LYS A 37 -19.29 -2.67 -10.32
CA LYS A 37 -18.47 -3.13 -11.46
C LYS A 37 -17.04 -2.63 -11.37
N ALA A 38 -16.86 -1.39 -10.91
CA ALA A 38 -15.53 -0.82 -10.73
C ALA A 38 -14.76 -1.58 -9.64
N LEU A 39 -15.40 -1.96 -8.53
CA LEU A 39 -14.78 -2.79 -7.50
C LEU A 39 -14.33 -4.18 -8.03
N GLU A 40 -15.14 -4.83 -8.87
CA GLU A 40 -14.76 -6.12 -9.49
C GLU A 40 -13.54 -5.97 -10.41
N GLU A 41 -13.46 -4.88 -11.18
CA GLU A 41 -12.30 -4.57 -12.02
C GLU A 41 -11.04 -4.31 -11.18
N VAL A 42 -11.16 -3.54 -10.09
CA VAL A 42 -10.05 -3.31 -9.15
C VAL A 42 -9.59 -4.62 -8.51
N GLU A 43 -10.51 -5.46 -8.04
CA GLU A 43 -10.17 -6.75 -7.43
C GLU A 43 -9.39 -7.65 -8.40
N LYS A 44 -9.86 -7.75 -9.65
CA LYS A 44 -9.18 -8.53 -10.68
C LYS A 44 -7.78 -7.98 -10.99
N ASN A 45 -7.65 -6.66 -11.13
CA ASN A 45 -6.38 -6.02 -11.46
C ASN A 45 -5.38 -6.14 -10.31
N MET A 46 -5.83 -5.95 -9.07
CA MET A 46 -4.97 -6.09 -7.89
C MET A 46 -4.53 -7.52 -7.65
N SER A 47 -5.42 -8.50 -7.85
CA SER A 47 -5.05 -9.92 -7.78
C SER A 47 -4.02 -10.28 -8.85
N SER A 48 -4.18 -9.74 -10.06
CA SER A 48 -3.22 -9.93 -11.17
C SER A 48 -1.88 -9.28 -10.86
N LEU A 49 -1.86 -8.06 -10.32
CA LEU A 49 -0.63 -7.39 -9.87
C LEU A 49 0.08 -8.22 -8.81
N ARG A 50 -0.65 -8.70 -7.79
CA ARG A 50 -0.08 -9.52 -6.71
C ARG A 50 0.57 -10.79 -7.26
N LEU A 51 -0.07 -11.47 -8.22
CA LEU A 51 0.53 -12.63 -8.87
C LEU A 51 1.79 -12.26 -9.66
N LEU A 52 1.79 -11.13 -10.37
CA LEU A 52 2.94 -10.68 -11.14
C LEU A 52 4.16 -10.34 -10.27
N ILE A 53 3.95 -9.70 -9.12
CA ILE A 53 5.07 -9.19 -8.30
C ILE A 53 5.44 -10.06 -7.09
N PHE A 54 4.55 -10.94 -6.65
CA PHE A 54 4.82 -11.90 -5.56
C PHE A 54 4.97 -13.34 -6.05
N GLY A 55 4.41 -13.68 -7.21
CA GLY A 55 4.40 -15.05 -7.73
C GLY A 55 3.28 -15.88 -7.10
N ASP A 56 3.12 -17.12 -7.55
CA ASP A 56 2.10 -18.06 -7.07
C ASP A 56 2.67 -19.25 -6.29
N GLY A 57 3.99 -19.25 -6.03
CA GLY A 57 4.73 -20.30 -5.35
C GLY A 57 5.35 -21.33 -6.30
N GLU A 58 4.93 -21.36 -7.56
CA GLU A 58 5.50 -22.23 -8.60
C GLU A 58 6.42 -21.42 -9.53
N VAL A 59 6.06 -20.16 -9.81
CA VAL A 59 6.85 -19.25 -10.63
C VAL A 59 7.32 -18.07 -9.77
N GLU A 60 8.64 -17.89 -9.71
CA GLU A 60 9.23 -16.73 -9.05
C GLU A 60 9.04 -15.46 -9.90
N PRO A 61 8.76 -14.30 -9.29
CA PRO A 61 8.67 -13.03 -9.99
C PRO A 61 9.98 -12.65 -10.67
N ASN A 62 9.89 -12.08 -11.87
CA ASN A 62 11.04 -11.47 -12.52
C ASN A 62 11.34 -10.11 -11.88
N GLU A 63 12.49 -9.98 -11.21
CA GLU A 63 12.87 -8.76 -10.48
C GLU A 63 12.90 -7.50 -11.36
N GLU A 64 13.41 -7.60 -12.60
CA GLU A 64 13.45 -6.49 -13.54
C GLU A 64 12.03 -6.04 -13.90
N GLN A 65 11.13 -6.98 -14.15
CA GLN A 65 9.72 -6.68 -14.42
C GLN A 65 9.03 -6.02 -13.22
N VAL A 66 9.29 -6.50 -12.00
CA VAL A 66 8.75 -5.90 -10.76
C VAL A 66 9.23 -4.46 -10.61
N LEU A 67 10.52 -4.19 -10.86
CA LEU A 67 11.08 -2.85 -10.83
C LEU A 67 10.40 -1.94 -11.87
N GLN A 68 10.26 -2.39 -13.11
CA GLN A 68 9.60 -1.60 -14.17
C GLN A 68 8.13 -1.28 -13.85
N ILE A 69 7.38 -2.26 -13.32
CA ILE A 69 6.00 -2.03 -12.85
C ILE A 69 5.99 -0.99 -11.72
N THR A 70 6.95 -1.06 -10.79
CA THR A 70 7.01 -0.14 -9.66
C THR A 70 7.32 1.30 -10.09
N LEU A 71 8.25 1.48 -11.03
CA LEU A 71 8.56 2.77 -11.61
C LEU A 71 7.34 3.38 -12.30
N GLU A 72 6.61 2.57 -13.08
CA GLU A 72 5.41 3.04 -13.77
C GLU A 72 4.26 3.34 -12.79
N ILE A 73 4.09 2.56 -11.71
CA ILE A 73 3.13 2.85 -10.62
C ILE A 73 3.40 4.23 -10.00
N CYS A 74 4.67 4.56 -9.74
CA CYS A 74 5.06 5.86 -9.21
C CYS A 74 4.81 6.98 -10.22
N LYS A 75 5.18 6.76 -11.49
CA LYS A 75 5.03 7.72 -12.59
C LYS A 75 3.56 8.05 -12.89
N GLU A 76 2.68 7.06 -12.82
CA GLU A 76 1.26 7.21 -13.13
C GLU A 76 0.39 7.60 -11.93
N ASP A 77 1.00 7.91 -10.78
CA ASP A 77 0.33 8.35 -9.55
C ASP A 77 -0.61 7.31 -8.92
N VAL A 78 -0.36 6.02 -9.20
CA VAL A 78 -1.23 4.93 -8.74
C VAL A 78 -1.11 4.70 -7.23
N ILE A 79 0.02 5.06 -6.62
CA ILE A 79 0.21 4.99 -5.16
C ILE A 79 -0.82 5.87 -4.44
N SER A 80 -1.03 7.10 -4.90
CA SER A 80 -2.02 8.02 -4.33
C SER A 80 -3.42 7.42 -4.40
N LEU A 81 -3.82 6.89 -5.56
CA LEU A 81 -5.12 6.22 -5.74
C LEU A 81 -5.30 5.03 -4.79
N ILE A 82 -4.30 4.16 -4.67
CA ILE A 82 -4.33 3.01 -3.77
C ILE A 82 -4.56 3.44 -2.32
N VAL A 83 -3.85 4.48 -1.86
CA VAL A 83 -3.96 4.96 -0.47
C VAL A 83 -5.32 5.59 -0.23
N GLN A 84 -5.75 6.51 -1.11
CA GLN A 84 -6.99 7.26 -0.94
C GLN A 84 -8.24 6.38 -1.04
N ASP A 85 -8.24 5.40 -1.96
CA ASP A 85 -9.38 4.53 -2.18
C ASP A 85 -9.41 3.31 -1.25
N LEU A 86 -8.36 3.06 -0.46
CA LEU A 86 -8.26 1.95 0.50
C LEU A 86 -9.55 1.73 1.34
N PRO A 87 -10.24 2.77 1.87
CA PRO A 87 -11.48 2.60 2.63
C PRO A 87 -12.65 2.02 1.82
N SER A 88 -12.67 2.22 0.50
CA SER A 88 -13.74 1.75 -0.38
C SER A 88 -13.60 0.28 -0.81
N LEU A 89 -12.39 -0.28 -0.68
CA LEU A 89 -12.05 -1.59 -1.24
C LEU A 89 -12.56 -2.75 -0.40
N GLY A 90 -12.78 -3.91 -1.02
CA GLY A 90 -13.12 -5.14 -0.31
C GLY A 90 -11.94 -5.70 0.50
N TRP A 91 -12.24 -6.48 1.54
CA TRP A 91 -11.22 -7.08 2.42
C TRP A 91 -10.16 -7.89 1.67
N GLY A 92 -10.55 -8.67 0.66
CA GLY A 92 -9.62 -9.45 -0.16
C GLY A 92 -8.59 -8.56 -0.88
N VAL A 93 -9.07 -7.48 -1.49
CA VAL A 93 -8.23 -6.49 -2.20
C VAL A 93 -7.28 -5.80 -1.24
N ARG A 94 -7.74 -5.40 -0.04
CA ARG A 94 -6.88 -4.77 0.99
C ARG A 94 -5.73 -5.68 1.41
N LYS A 95 -5.96 -6.99 1.49
CA LYS A 95 -4.90 -7.98 1.79
C LYS A 95 -3.87 -8.11 0.68
N ASP A 96 -4.33 -8.23 -0.56
CA ASP A 96 -3.43 -8.26 -1.72
C ASP A 96 -2.62 -6.96 -1.80
N LEU A 97 -3.26 -5.81 -1.53
CA LEU A 97 -2.60 -4.50 -1.46
C LEU A 97 -1.53 -4.44 -0.40
N ALA A 98 -1.77 -4.95 0.81
CA ALA A 98 -0.75 -4.95 1.87
C ALA A 98 0.51 -5.75 1.44
N ILE A 99 0.32 -6.86 0.73
CA ILE A 99 1.43 -7.65 0.17
C ILE A 99 2.15 -6.85 -0.92
N CYS A 100 1.42 -6.28 -1.86
CA CYS A 100 1.98 -5.46 -2.93
C CYS A 100 2.77 -4.28 -2.36
N TRP A 101 2.21 -3.56 -1.39
CA TRP A 101 2.82 -2.44 -0.70
C TRP A 101 4.21 -2.79 -0.13
N CYS A 102 4.32 -3.93 0.54
CA CYS A 102 5.57 -4.45 1.08
C CYS A 102 6.64 -4.69 0.02
N ILE A 103 6.24 -5.12 -1.19
CA ILE A 103 7.15 -5.47 -2.28
C ILE A 103 7.58 -4.21 -3.03
N LEU A 104 6.61 -3.33 -3.34
CA LEU A 104 6.82 -2.08 -4.06
C LEU A 104 7.76 -1.14 -3.31
N LEU A 105 7.57 -0.98 -1.98
CA LEU A 105 8.45 -0.14 -1.15
C LEU A 105 9.92 -0.56 -1.15
N ARG A 106 10.22 -1.85 -1.39
CA ARG A 106 11.58 -2.37 -1.39
C ARG A 106 12.29 -2.21 -2.73
N GLN A 107 11.58 -1.85 -3.80
CA GLN A 107 12.20 -1.71 -5.12
C GLN A 107 13.07 -0.46 -5.18
N LYS A 108 14.30 -0.65 -5.66
CA LYS A 108 15.29 0.41 -5.73
C LYS A 108 15.89 0.54 -7.13
N VAL A 109 16.18 1.77 -7.52
CA VAL A 109 17.12 2.10 -8.61
C VAL A 109 18.37 2.63 -7.94
N ASP A 110 19.50 1.95 -8.17
CA ASP A 110 20.76 2.16 -7.44
C ASP A 110 20.57 2.05 -5.91
N GLU A 111 20.62 3.18 -5.20
CA GLU A 111 20.42 3.28 -3.74
C GLU A 111 19.14 4.04 -3.36
N THR A 112 18.28 4.36 -4.32
CA THR A 112 17.03 5.10 -4.09
C THR A 112 15.83 4.17 -4.19
N TYR A 113 15.02 4.13 -3.12
CA TYR A 113 13.76 3.39 -3.10
C TYR A 113 12.66 4.17 -3.82
N CYS A 114 12.10 3.59 -4.88
CA CYS A 114 11.24 4.31 -5.83
C CYS A 114 9.96 4.86 -5.16
N CYS A 115 9.25 3.98 -4.44
CA CYS A 115 8.01 4.37 -3.76
C CYS A 115 8.28 5.25 -2.52
N VAL A 116 9.44 5.13 -1.88
CA VAL A 116 9.81 5.99 -0.75
C VAL A 116 10.05 7.41 -1.25
N GLN A 117 10.81 7.58 -2.33
CA GLN A 117 11.02 8.87 -2.97
C GLN A 117 9.69 9.49 -3.44
N TYR A 118 8.78 8.67 -3.97
CA TYR A 118 7.43 9.14 -4.30
C TYR A 118 6.69 9.65 -3.06
N LEU A 119 6.69 8.90 -1.95
CA LEU A 119 6.02 9.29 -0.69
C LEU A 119 6.65 10.54 -0.05
N GLU A 120 7.96 10.73 -0.17
CA GLU A 120 8.65 11.95 0.30
C GLU A 120 8.16 13.21 -0.43
N ASN A 121 7.62 13.08 -1.64
CA ASN A 121 7.02 14.17 -2.40
C ASN A 121 5.49 14.29 -2.20
N HIS A 122 4.86 13.33 -1.50
CA HIS A 122 3.41 13.23 -1.28
C HIS A 122 3.12 12.82 0.18
N LEU A 123 3.68 13.58 1.12
CA LEU A 123 3.68 13.23 2.55
C LEU A 123 2.27 13.21 3.17
N GLU A 124 1.32 13.93 2.56
CA GLU A 124 -0.10 13.90 2.93
C GLU A 124 -0.73 12.51 2.86
N LEU A 125 -0.16 11.59 2.05
CA LEU A 125 -0.60 10.20 1.99
C LEU A 125 -0.30 9.45 3.30
N LEU A 126 0.78 9.81 4.01
CA LEU A 126 1.08 9.24 5.32
C LEU A 126 0.09 9.75 6.37
N ASP A 127 -0.23 11.04 6.33
CA ASP A 127 -1.24 11.62 7.23
C ASP A 127 -2.63 11.02 6.99
N PHE A 128 -2.97 10.74 5.72
CA PHE A 128 -4.20 10.04 5.36
C PHE A 128 -4.25 8.65 6.00
N LEU A 129 -3.19 7.85 5.88
CA LEU A 129 -3.13 6.52 6.50
C LEU A 129 -3.27 6.59 8.04
N VAL A 130 -2.68 7.60 8.68
CA VAL A 130 -2.84 7.83 10.13
C VAL A 130 -4.29 8.20 10.46
N GLY A 131 -4.93 9.06 9.66
CA GLY A 131 -6.34 9.40 9.80
C GLY A 131 -7.27 8.19 9.65
N CYS A 132 -6.92 7.24 8.79
CA CYS A 132 -7.70 6.02 8.54
C CYS A 132 -7.77 5.05 9.72
N TYR A 133 -6.95 5.18 10.76
CA TYR A 133 -7.12 4.41 12.00
C TYR A 133 -8.50 4.62 12.66
N LYS A 134 -9.17 5.75 12.39
CA LYS A 134 -10.55 6.00 12.85
C LYS A 134 -11.57 5.05 12.22
N ASN A 135 -11.26 4.49 11.05
CA ASN A 135 -12.09 3.48 10.42
C ASN A 135 -11.63 2.08 10.86
N LEU A 136 -12.40 1.49 11.77
CA LEU A 136 -12.06 0.22 12.43
C LEU A 136 -11.90 -0.95 11.44
N ASP A 137 -12.56 -0.89 10.27
CA ASP A 137 -12.50 -1.96 9.26
C ASP A 137 -11.17 -1.97 8.48
N ILE A 138 -10.42 -0.87 8.50
CA ILE A 138 -9.14 -0.73 7.79
C ILE A 138 -7.97 -0.37 8.67
N ALA A 139 -8.19 -0.05 9.96
CA ALA A 139 -7.15 0.42 10.87
C ALA A 139 -5.91 -0.49 10.87
N LEU A 140 -6.10 -1.81 10.94
CA LEU A 140 -4.99 -2.79 10.92
C LEU A 140 -4.25 -2.84 9.58
N ASN A 141 -4.95 -2.59 8.46
CA ASN A 141 -4.29 -2.50 7.14
C ASN A 141 -3.44 -1.22 7.07
N CYS A 142 -3.98 -0.09 7.53
CA CYS A 142 -3.27 1.19 7.56
C CYS A 142 -2.04 1.11 8.48
N GLY A 143 -2.17 0.47 9.64
CA GLY A 143 -1.06 0.22 10.55
C GLY A 143 0.05 -0.61 9.94
N ASN A 144 -0.30 -1.70 9.25
CA ASN A 144 0.70 -2.49 8.51
C ASN A 144 1.40 -1.67 7.43
N MET A 145 0.65 -0.91 6.62
CA MET A 145 1.22 -0.07 5.55
C MET A 145 2.14 1.02 6.12
N LEU A 146 1.71 1.71 7.18
CA LEU A 146 2.51 2.73 7.87
C LEU A 146 3.78 2.13 8.48
N ARG A 147 3.69 0.94 9.09
CA ARG A 147 4.87 0.29 9.66
C ARG A 147 5.90 -0.14 8.61
N GLU A 148 5.50 -0.39 7.37
CA GLU A 148 6.46 -0.56 6.28
C GLU A 148 7.11 0.78 5.89
N CYS A 149 6.36 1.89 5.88
CA CYS A 149 6.89 3.22 5.58
C CYS A 149 7.91 3.71 6.62
N ILE A 150 7.64 3.53 7.92
CA ILE A 150 8.52 4.04 8.99
C ILE A 150 9.82 3.24 9.17
N LYS A 151 10.02 2.17 8.37
CA LYS A 151 11.35 1.53 8.25
C LYS A 151 12.36 2.45 7.57
N TYR A 152 11.89 3.44 6.82
CA TYR A 152 12.70 4.44 6.15
C TYR A 152 12.81 5.70 7.02
N PRO A 153 14.03 6.11 7.44
CA PRO A 153 14.20 7.19 8.41
C PRO A 153 13.56 8.53 8.02
N THR A 154 13.53 8.87 6.74
CA THR A 154 12.92 10.10 6.22
C THR A 154 11.42 10.14 6.46
N LEU A 155 10.70 9.05 6.12
CA LEU A 155 9.26 8.93 6.34
C LEU A 155 8.93 8.80 7.84
N ALA A 156 9.75 8.06 8.61
CA ALA A 156 9.60 7.95 10.06
C ALA A 156 9.70 9.31 10.75
N LYS A 157 10.66 10.14 10.31
CA LYS A 157 10.85 11.50 10.82
C LYS A 157 9.64 12.36 10.53
N TYR A 158 9.15 12.33 9.30
CA TYR A 158 7.94 13.08 8.94
C TYR A 158 6.75 12.71 9.83
N ILE A 159 6.45 11.41 9.97
CA ILE A 159 5.32 10.97 10.79
C ILE A 159 5.48 11.41 12.24
N LEU A 160 6.69 11.36 12.81
CA LEU A 160 6.92 11.78 14.19
C LEU A 160 6.75 13.30 14.41
N GLU A 161 7.09 14.11 13.41
CA GLU A 161 7.01 15.58 13.44
C GLU A 161 5.65 16.12 12.95
N SER A 162 4.83 15.28 12.31
CA SER A 162 3.51 15.66 11.80
C SER A 162 2.49 15.84 12.93
N GLY A 163 1.58 16.80 12.76
CA GLY A 163 0.44 16.97 13.67
C GLY A 163 -0.50 15.76 13.70
N SER A 164 -0.50 14.92 12.65
CA SER A 164 -1.27 13.68 12.64
C SER A 164 -0.78 12.66 13.68
N PHE A 165 0.47 12.77 14.14
CA PHE A 165 1.05 11.88 15.15
C PHE A 165 0.28 11.90 16.47
N GLU A 166 -0.26 13.06 16.85
CA GLU A 166 -1.01 13.21 18.10
C GLU A 166 -2.25 12.32 18.14
N LEU A 167 -2.80 11.95 16.98
CA LEU A 167 -3.94 11.04 16.89
C LEU A 167 -3.61 9.64 17.46
N PHE A 168 -2.34 9.23 17.48
CA PHE A 168 -1.97 7.96 18.11
C PHE A 168 -2.25 7.95 19.62
N PHE A 169 -2.23 9.09 20.32
CA PHE A 169 -2.62 9.15 21.73
C PHE A 169 -4.10 8.81 21.93
N GLU A 170 -4.96 9.21 20.99
CA GLU A 170 -6.37 8.81 21.00
C GLU A 170 -6.52 7.33 20.62
N TYR A 171 -5.77 6.86 19.61
CA TYR A 171 -5.92 5.50 19.10
C TYR A 171 -5.48 4.42 20.08
N VAL A 172 -4.46 4.66 20.90
CA VAL A 172 -4.01 3.71 21.93
C VAL A 172 -4.99 3.56 23.09
N GLU A 173 -5.96 4.47 23.22
CA GLU A 173 -7.01 4.41 24.24
C GLU A 173 -8.33 3.84 23.71
N LEU A 174 -8.39 3.40 22.44
CA LEU A 174 -9.59 2.83 21.87
C LEU A 174 -10.02 1.54 22.60
N PRO A 175 -11.33 1.31 22.79
CA PRO A 175 -11.83 0.11 23.45
C PRO A 175 -11.57 -1.18 22.65
N ASN A 176 -11.31 -1.05 21.35
CA ASN A 176 -10.90 -2.18 20.52
C ASN A 176 -9.41 -2.48 20.78
N PHE A 177 -9.16 -3.54 21.55
CA PHE A 177 -7.81 -3.95 21.96
C PHE A 177 -6.86 -4.16 20.78
N ASP A 178 -7.31 -4.80 19.70
CA ASP A 178 -6.44 -5.11 18.55
C ASP A 178 -5.95 -3.82 17.88
N ILE A 179 -6.85 -2.85 17.69
CA ILE A 179 -6.52 -1.56 17.08
C ILE A 179 -5.66 -0.71 18.01
N ALA A 180 -6.00 -0.64 19.30
CA ALA A 180 -5.22 0.10 20.29
C ALA A 180 -3.79 -0.45 20.42
N SER A 181 -3.65 -1.78 20.46
CA SER A 181 -2.36 -2.47 20.48
C SER A 181 -1.57 -2.23 19.19
N ASP A 182 -2.22 -2.28 18.04
CA ASP A 182 -1.60 -1.99 16.74
C ASP A 182 -1.10 -0.54 16.66
N ALA A 183 -1.93 0.43 17.07
CA ALA A 183 -1.56 1.84 17.17
C ALA A 183 -0.35 2.05 18.09
N LEU A 184 -0.32 1.39 19.25
CA LEU A 184 0.80 1.46 20.18
C LEU A 184 2.09 0.88 19.58
N ASN A 185 1.99 -0.20 18.80
CA ASN A 185 3.13 -0.78 18.10
C ASN A 185 3.67 0.17 17.04
N THR A 186 2.80 0.79 16.23
CA THR A 186 3.20 1.81 15.25
C THR A 186 3.86 3.00 15.93
N PHE A 187 3.27 3.52 17.01
CA PHE A 187 3.83 4.61 17.83
C PHE A 187 5.24 4.28 18.34
N LYS A 188 5.45 3.07 18.88
CA LYS A 188 6.77 2.61 19.36
C LYS A 188 7.78 2.51 18.22
N CYS A 189 7.38 1.94 17.08
CA CYS A 189 8.25 1.80 15.92
C CYS A 189 8.76 3.16 15.42
N CYS A 190 7.90 4.19 15.31
CA CYS A 190 8.33 5.54 14.91
C CYS A 190 9.47 6.07 15.80
N ARG A 191 9.39 5.83 17.12
CA ARG A 191 10.39 6.30 18.08
C ARG A 191 11.69 5.50 18.08
N ILE A 192 11.63 4.21 17.75
CA ILE A 192 12.82 3.34 17.70
C ILE A 192 13.62 3.59 16.42
N CYS A 193 12.93 3.81 15.30
CA CYS A 193 13.56 4.05 14.00
C CYS A 193 14.37 5.36 13.94
N LEU A 194 14.18 6.26 14.92
CA LEU A 194 14.96 7.48 15.08
C LEU A 194 15.67 7.47 16.44
N PRO A 195 16.82 6.79 16.56
CA PRO A 195 17.60 6.81 17.79
C PRO A 195 18.12 8.24 18.03
N SER A 196 17.43 8.97 18.91
CA SER A 196 17.92 10.17 19.58
C SER A 196 18.42 11.28 18.66
N THR A 197 17.52 12.00 17.99
CA THR A 197 17.75 13.44 17.78
C THR A 197 16.95 14.14 18.87
N LYS A 198 17.65 14.84 19.76
CA LYS A 198 17.11 15.49 20.96
C LYS A 198 15.82 16.26 20.63
N LEU A 199 14.70 15.81 21.21
CA LEU A 199 13.58 16.68 21.57
C LEU A 199 14.05 17.66 22.65
#